data_AF-A0AB33ZDP1-F1
#
_entry.id   AF-A0AB33ZDP1-F1
#
_cell.length_a   1.000
_cell.length_b   1.000
_cell.length_c   1.000
_cell.angle_alpha   90.00
_cell.angle_beta   90.00
_cell.angle_gamma   90.00
#
_symmetry.space_group_name_H-M   'P 1'
#
loop_
_entity.id
_entity.type
_entity.pdbx_description
1 polymer ?
#
loop_
_entity_poly.entity_id
_entity_poly.type
_entity_poly.pdbx_seq_one_letter_code
_entity_poly.pdbx_strand_id
1 'polypeptide(L)'
;MDMSGAYIPLAKRFFPNAKIVLDCFHIIQHLSRALKNHWRLFQKDSRKLSLNSFYSQTFRQTLVPHEIIEKTLGLSEELTDYYTLYQLLLFHFQEKRVDEFFELIQENLNFVNHYFQTVFRTFLRHKQYIKNSLETDYSNAKLEAT
;
A
#
# COMPACT_ATOMS: atom_id res chain seq x y z
N MET A 1 18.32 -17.13 -15.74
CA MET A 1 17.67 -16.92 -17.05
C MET A 1 16.25 -16.47 -16.74
N ASP A 2 15.93 -15.21 -16.95
CA ASP A 2 14.64 -14.63 -16.54
C ASP A 2 13.59 -14.97 -17.62
N MET A 3 12.85 -16.07 -17.40
CA MET A 3 11.86 -16.57 -18.35
C MET A 3 10.61 -15.67 -18.27
N SER A 4 10.29 -14.99 -19.37
CA SER A 4 9.04 -14.23 -19.51
C SER A 4 7.83 -15.08 -19.11
N GLY A 5 6.86 -14.49 -18.42
CA GLY A 5 5.60 -15.18 -18.06
C GLY A 5 4.83 -15.76 -19.25
N ALA A 6 5.11 -15.28 -20.47
CA ALA A 6 4.58 -15.83 -21.73
C ALA A 6 5.00 -17.29 -21.97
N TYR A 7 6.07 -17.77 -21.34
CA TYR A 7 6.52 -19.16 -21.44
C TYR A 7 5.83 -20.08 -20.44
N ILE A 8 5.09 -19.57 -19.45
CA ILE A 8 4.40 -20.42 -18.45
C ILE A 8 3.41 -21.39 -19.10
N PRO A 9 2.56 -20.99 -20.08
CA PRO A 9 1.69 -21.94 -20.79
C PRO A 9 2.46 -23.00 -21.57
N LEU A 10 3.58 -22.61 -22.21
CA LEU A 10 4.46 -23.53 -22.95
C LEU A 10 5.18 -24.50 -21.99
N ALA A 11 5.69 -24.01 -20.86
CA ALA A 11 6.35 -24.82 -19.85
C ALA A 11 5.40 -25.86 -19.26
N LYS A 12 4.15 -25.50 -18.99
CA LYS A 12 3.10 -26.44 -18.57
C LYS A 12 2.78 -27.49 -19.63
N ARG A 13 2.92 -27.15 -20.93
CA ARG A 13 2.70 -28.09 -22.04
C ARG A 13 3.85 -29.08 -22.22
N PHE A 14 5.10 -28.62 -22.11
CA PHE A 14 6.29 -29.48 -22.29
C PHE A 14 6.69 -30.24 -21.02
N PHE A 15 6.38 -29.68 -19.85
CA PHE A 15 6.73 -30.27 -18.55
C PHE A 15 5.47 -30.33 -17.66
N PRO A 16 4.49 -31.18 -17.99
CA PRO A 16 3.19 -31.22 -17.30
C PRO A 16 3.30 -31.59 -15.81
N ASN A 17 4.37 -32.29 -15.42
CA ASN A 17 4.62 -32.70 -14.03
C ASN A 17 5.61 -31.78 -13.30
N ALA A 18 6.16 -30.75 -13.95
CA ALA A 18 7.11 -29.84 -13.32
C ALA A 18 6.38 -28.79 -12.48
N LYS A 19 6.81 -28.62 -11.22
CA LYS A 19 6.36 -27.52 -10.37
C LYS A 19 7.16 -26.27 -10.73
N ILE A 20 6.48 -25.26 -11.26
CA ILE A 20 7.07 -23.94 -11.47
C ILE A 20 7.15 -23.28 -10.10
N VAL A 21 8.38 -23.16 -9.57
CA VAL A 21 8.65 -22.46 -8.31
C VAL A 21 9.13 -21.06 -8.66
N LEU A 22 8.34 -20.05 -8.30
CA LEU A 22 8.79 -18.66 -8.31
C LEU A 22 9.64 -18.44 -7.06
N ASP A 23 10.92 -18.13 -7.27
CA ASP A 23 11.88 -17.89 -6.18
C ASP A 23 11.59 -16.55 -5.47
N CYS A 24 11.79 -16.53 -4.15
CA CYS A 24 11.65 -15.35 -3.28
C CYS A 24 12.42 -14.15 -3.80
N PHE A 25 13.59 -14.35 -4.42
CA PHE A 25 14.36 -13.27 -5.03
C PHE A 25 13.58 -12.53 -6.13
N HIS A 26 12.95 -13.28 -7.03
CA HIS A 26 12.18 -12.70 -8.14
C HIS A 26 10.92 -12.03 -7.61
N ILE A 27 10.25 -12.61 -6.61
CA ILE A 27 9.09 -11.98 -5.94
C ILE A 27 9.47 -10.64 -5.32
N ILE A 28 10.55 -10.61 -4.52
CA ILE A 28 11.06 -9.38 -3.88
C ILE A 28 11.45 -8.33 -4.93
N GLN A 29 12.09 -8.73 -6.02
CA GLN A 29 12.49 -7.83 -7.09
C GLN A 29 11.28 -7.23 -7.82
N HIS A 30 10.29 -8.05 -8.17
CA HIS A 30 9.05 -7.60 -8.80
C HIS A 30 8.27 -6.65 -7.88
N LEU A 31 8.13 -7.03 -6.61
CA LEU A 31 7.45 -6.22 -5.61
C LEU A 31 8.15 -4.87 -5.42
N SER A 32 9.47 -4.89 -5.25
CA SER A 32 10.27 -3.66 -5.07
C SER A 32 10.14 -2.71 -6.26
N ARG A 33 10.13 -3.23 -7.49
CA ARG A 33 9.95 -2.42 -8.71
C ARG A 33 8.53 -1.87 -8.83
N ALA A 34 7.51 -2.65 -8.47
CA ALA A 34 6.12 -2.22 -8.48
C ALA A 34 5.91 -1.09 -7.48
N LEU A 35 6.33 -1.28 -6.23
CA LEU A 35 6.25 -0.25 -5.19
C LEU A 35 7.05 0.99 -5.58
N LYS A 36 8.29 0.86 -6.06
CA LYS A 36 9.12 2.02 -6.44
C LYS A 36 8.50 2.85 -7.58
N ASN A 37 7.92 2.21 -8.59
CA ASN A 37 7.37 2.94 -9.74
C ASN A 37 5.98 3.49 -9.47
N HIS A 38 5.19 2.84 -8.61
CA HIS A 38 3.79 3.15 -8.39
C HIS A 38 3.47 3.63 -6.97
N TRP A 39 4.47 3.97 -6.13
CA TRP A 39 4.29 4.35 -4.72
C TRP A 39 3.20 5.40 -4.48
N ARG A 40 3.05 6.34 -5.42
CA ARG A 40 2.01 7.40 -5.36
C ARG A 40 0.60 6.83 -5.36
N LEU A 41 0.37 5.70 -6.03
CA LEU A 41 -0.93 5.03 -6.05
C LEU A 41 -1.26 4.42 -4.69
N PHE A 42 -0.26 3.82 -4.02
CA PHE A 42 -0.45 3.19 -2.71
C PHE A 42 -0.73 4.21 -1.60
N GLN A 43 -0.19 5.43 -1.71
CA GLN A 43 -0.44 6.48 -0.73
C GLN A 43 -1.79 7.18 -0.92
N LYS A 44 -2.36 7.14 -2.13
CA LYS A 44 -3.63 7.79 -2.43
C LYS A 44 -4.77 7.03 -1.76
N ASP A 45 -5.82 7.76 -1.41
CA ASP A 45 -7.10 7.17 -0.99
C ASP A 45 -7.63 6.29 -2.13
N SER A 46 -7.79 5.00 -1.83
CA SER A 46 -8.26 3.99 -2.77
C SER A 46 -9.59 4.37 -3.44
N ARG A 47 -10.47 5.08 -2.73
CA ARG A 47 -11.77 5.56 -3.23
C ARG A 47 -11.64 6.68 -4.29
N LYS A 48 -10.48 7.34 -4.34
CA LYS A 48 -10.18 8.49 -5.21
C LYS A 48 -9.20 8.14 -6.34
N LEU A 49 -8.94 6.85 -6.56
CA LEU A 49 -8.13 6.40 -7.67
C LEU A 49 -8.84 6.69 -9.00
N SER A 50 -8.08 7.13 -10.01
CA SER A 50 -8.67 7.38 -11.33
C SER A 50 -9.03 6.05 -12.00
N LEU A 51 -10.11 6.05 -12.78
CA LEU A 51 -10.49 4.92 -13.62
C LEU A 51 -9.75 4.90 -14.97
N ASN A 52 -8.94 5.93 -15.25
CA ASN A 52 -8.18 6.03 -16.49
C ASN A 52 -7.03 5.02 -16.49
N SER A 53 -6.97 4.20 -17.54
CA SER A 53 -5.88 3.25 -17.74
C SER A 53 -4.64 3.93 -18.31
N PHE A 54 -3.46 3.44 -17.95
CA PHE A 54 -2.19 3.88 -18.53
C PHE A 54 -1.22 2.72 -18.69
N TYR A 55 -0.24 2.88 -19.58
CA TYR A 55 0.77 1.84 -19.80
C TYR A 55 1.76 1.77 -18.62
N SER A 56 1.83 0.61 -17.98
CA SER A 56 2.74 0.35 -16.87
C SER A 56 3.96 -0.44 -17.34
N GLN A 57 5.14 0.19 -17.31
CA GLN A 57 6.39 -0.48 -17.68
C GLN A 57 6.73 -1.66 -16.77
N THR A 58 6.34 -1.60 -15.49
CA THR A 58 6.60 -2.68 -14.52
C THR A 58 5.85 -3.96 -14.90
N PHE A 59 4.59 -3.83 -15.31
CA PHE A 59 3.72 -4.95 -15.66
C PHE A 59 3.67 -5.23 -17.17
N ARG A 60 4.25 -4.34 -17.99
CA ARG A 60 4.24 -4.37 -19.46
C ARG A 60 2.82 -4.45 -20.04
N GLN A 61 1.87 -3.80 -19.38
CA GLN A 61 0.44 -3.84 -19.68
C GLN A 61 -0.18 -2.46 -19.46
N THR A 62 -1.24 -2.15 -20.20
CA THR A 62 -2.11 -1.00 -19.94
C THR A 62 -3.10 -1.41 -18.86
N LEU A 63 -3.04 -0.74 -17.70
CA LEU A 63 -3.79 -1.10 -16.51
C LEU A 63 -4.42 0.15 -15.90
N VAL A 64 -5.55 -0.02 -15.22
CA VAL A 64 -6.07 1.03 -14.34
C VAL A 64 -5.33 1.01 -13.00
N PRO A 65 -5.23 2.15 -12.26
CA PRO A 65 -4.54 2.21 -10.98
C PRO A 65 -4.94 1.13 -9.97
N HIS A 66 -6.22 0.74 -9.91
CA HIS A 66 -6.68 -0.31 -9.00
C HIS A 66 -6.07 -1.67 -9.33
N GLU A 67 -6.02 -2.06 -10.61
CA GLU A 67 -5.40 -3.32 -11.05
C GLU A 67 -3.90 -3.37 -10.73
N ILE A 68 -3.21 -2.21 -10.80
CA ILE A 68 -1.79 -2.12 -10.44
C ILE A 68 -1.60 -2.42 -8.95
N ILE A 69 -2.44 -1.83 -8.09
CA ILE A 69 -2.42 -2.09 -6.65
C ILE A 69 -2.74 -3.57 -6.39
N GLU A 70 -3.84 -4.09 -6.93
CA GLU A 70 -4.28 -5.48 -6.75
C GLU A 70 -3.19 -6.48 -7.17
N LYS A 71 -2.60 -6.30 -8.36
CA LYS A 71 -1.49 -7.16 -8.84
C LYS A 71 -0.25 -7.09 -7.95
N THR A 72 0.02 -5.94 -7.35
CA THR A 72 1.18 -5.77 -6.46
C THR A 72 0.92 -6.39 -5.09
N LEU A 73 -0.28 -6.19 -4.54
CA LEU A 73 -0.71 -6.76 -3.26
C LEU A 73 -0.81 -8.28 -3.33
N GLY A 74 -1.26 -8.83 -4.47
CA GLY A 74 -1.28 -10.28 -4.71
C GLY A 74 0.09 -10.97 -4.71
N LEU A 75 1.20 -10.20 -4.62
CA LEU A 75 2.55 -10.77 -4.43
C LEU A 75 2.87 -11.10 -2.97
N SER A 76 2.18 -10.49 -2.00
CA SER A 76 2.43 -10.69 -0.56
C SER A 76 1.19 -10.38 0.28
N GLU A 77 0.74 -11.37 1.06
CA GLU A 77 -0.35 -11.24 2.02
C GLU A 77 -0.02 -10.21 3.10
N GLU A 78 1.20 -10.27 3.66
CA GLU A 78 1.67 -9.29 4.66
C GLU A 78 1.58 -7.84 4.15
N LEU A 79 1.95 -7.60 2.89
CA LEU A 79 1.82 -6.26 2.29
C LEU A 79 0.36 -5.84 2.16
N THR A 80 -0.52 -6.79 1.86
CA THR A 80 -1.97 -6.55 1.74
C THR A 80 -2.56 -6.13 3.09
N ASP A 81 -2.14 -6.78 4.17
CA ASP A 81 -2.59 -6.44 5.53
C ASP A 81 -2.15 -5.03 5.92
N TYR A 82 -0.87 -4.69 5.71
CA TYR A 82 -0.37 -3.35 6.00
C TYR A 82 -1.01 -2.27 5.12
N TYR A 83 -1.24 -2.55 3.84
CA TYR A 83 -1.94 -1.63 2.96
C TYR A 83 -3.38 -1.38 3.43
N THR A 84 -4.09 -2.44 3.82
CA THR A 84 -5.46 -2.36 4.32
C THR A 84 -5.53 -1.53 5.60
N LEU A 85 -4.64 -1.80 6.56
CA LEU A 85 -4.53 -1.03 7.79
C LEU A 85 -4.24 0.45 7.52
N TYR A 86 -3.29 0.74 6.62
CA TYR A 86 -2.98 2.12 6.21
C TYR A 86 -4.19 2.82 5.58
N GLN A 87 -4.92 2.16 4.69
CA GLN A 87 -6.11 2.73 4.03
C GLN A 87 -7.25 3.00 5.03
N LEU A 88 -7.45 2.12 6.02
CA LEU A 88 -8.41 2.34 7.10
C LEU A 88 -8.01 3.55 7.96
N LEU A 89 -6.74 3.64 8.36
CA LEU A 89 -6.22 4.80 9.09
C LEU A 89 -6.41 6.10 8.29
N LEU A 90 -6.08 6.08 7.01
CA LEU A 90 -6.26 7.21 6.10
C LEU A 90 -7.74 7.60 5.98
N PHE A 91 -8.64 6.62 5.92
CA PHE A 91 -10.08 6.85 5.90
C PHE A 91 -10.54 7.56 7.16
N HIS A 92 -10.26 7.02 8.35
CA HIS A 92 -10.69 7.65 9.61
C HIS A 92 -10.10 9.06 9.76
N PHE A 93 -8.86 9.26 9.34
CA PHE A 93 -8.22 10.58 9.35
C PHE A 93 -8.93 11.58 8.44
N GLN A 94 -9.26 11.20 7.20
CA GLN A 94 -9.95 12.08 6.25
C GLN A 94 -11.39 12.38 6.63
N GLU A 95 -12.10 11.42 7.22
CA GLU A 95 -13.47 11.59 7.70
C GLU A 95 -13.54 12.28 9.08
N LYS A 96 -12.40 12.77 9.61
CA LYS A 96 -12.28 13.40 10.94
C LYS A 96 -12.81 12.53 12.09
N ARG A 97 -12.76 11.20 11.93
CA ARG A 97 -13.18 10.19 12.93
C ARG A 97 -12.03 9.91 13.90
N VAL A 98 -11.79 10.86 14.80
CA VAL A 98 -10.61 10.86 15.67
C VAL A 98 -10.60 9.68 16.63
N ASP A 99 -11.74 9.35 17.23
CA ASP A 99 -11.81 8.30 18.24
C ASP A 99 -11.55 6.93 17.61
N GLU A 100 -12.22 6.62 16.50
CA GLU A 100 -12.03 5.37 15.74
C GLU A 100 -10.61 5.25 15.16
N PHE A 101 -10.00 6.37 14.75
CA PHE A 101 -8.61 6.38 14.31
C PHE A 101 -7.65 5.91 15.41
N PHE A 102 -7.83 6.42 16.64
CA PHE A 102 -6.98 6.05 17.77
C PHE A 102 -7.30 4.68 18.35
N GLU A 103 -8.56 4.25 18.31
CA GLU A 103 -8.97 2.89 18.66
C GLU A 103 -8.28 1.86 17.75
N LEU A 104 -8.36 2.07 16.43
CA LEU A 104 -7.69 1.20 15.44
C LEU A 104 -6.17 1.11 15.67
N ILE A 105 -5.52 2.22 16.03
CA ILE A 105 -4.10 2.24 16.38
C ILE A 105 -3.81 1.39 17.62
N GLN A 106 -4.64 1.49 18.66
CA GLN A 106 -4.44 0.76 19.91
C GLN A 106 -4.65 -0.75 19.72
N GLU A 107 -5.68 -1.14 19.00
CA GLU A 107 -5.98 -2.54 18.68
C GLU A 107 -4.82 -3.21 17.93
N ASN A 108 -4.22 -2.49 16.97
CA ASN A 108 -3.17 -3.03 16.12
C ASN A 108 -1.75 -2.88 16.70
N LEU A 109 -1.57 -2.20 17.84
CA LEU A 109 -0.26 -1.83 18.37
C LEU A 109 0.66 -3.04 18.63
N ASN A 110 0.11 -4.17 19.06
CA ASN A 110 0.90 -5.35 19.41
C ASN A 110 1.10 -6.33 18.24
N PHE A 111 0.36 -6.12 17.13
CA PHE A 111 0.36 -7.04 15.99
C PHE A 111 1.23 -6.53 14.84
N VAL A 112 1.36 -5.20 14.70
CA VAL A 112 2.18 -4.59 13.65
C VAL A 112 3.68 -4.70 13.94
N ASN A 113 4.50 -4.63 12.89
CA ASN A 113 5.95 -4.60 13.02
C ASN A 113 6.48 -3.41 13.84
N HIS A 114 7.73 -3.52 14.30
CA HIS A 114 8.37 -2.51 15.16
C HIS A 114 8.40 -1.09 14.57
N TYR A 115 8.44 -0.96 13.23
CA TYR A 115 8.43 0.33 12.56
C TYR A 115 7.09 1.03 12.75
N PHE A 116 5.98 0.32 12.47
CA PHE A 116 4.63 0.83 12.72
C PHE A 116 4.36 1.07 14.20
N GLN A 117 4.88 0.22 15.10
CA GLN A 117 4.76 0.46 16.55
C GLN A 117 5.34 1.81 16.96
N THR A 118 6.48 2.19 16.38
CA THR A 118 7.12 3.49 16.66
C THR A 118 6.24 4.66 16.20
N VAL A 119 5.66 4.55 15.00
CA VAL A 119 4.73 5.53 14.45
C VAL A 119 3.47 5.63 15.33
N PHE A 120 2.87 4.50 15.69
CA PHE A 120 1.67 4.43 16.52
C PHE A 120 1.89 5.01 17.92
N ARG A 121 3.02 4.68 18.56
CA ARG A 121 3.42 5.30 19.85
C ARG A 121 3.57 6.81 19.73
N THR A 122 4.08 7.30 18.60
CA THR A 122 4.21 8.73 18.34
C THR A 122 2.83 9.38 18.19
N PHE A 123 1.92 8.79 17.41
CA PHE A 123 0.55 9.29 17.30
C PHE A 123 -0.16 9.31 18.64
N LEU A 124 -0.05 8.25 19.45
CA LEU A 124 -0.64 8.20 20.79
C LEU A 124 -0.08 9.28 21.72
N ARG A 125 1.24 9.52 21.68
CA ARG A 125 1.89 10.61 22.44
C ARG A 125 1.32 11.98 22.07
N HIS A 126 1.07 12.20 20.79
CA HIS A 126 0.57 13.48 20.26
C HIS A 126 -0.95 13.48 20.03
N LYS A 127 -1.70 12.58 20.68
CA LYS A 127 -3.15 12.40 20.47
C LYS A 127 -3.93 13.72 20.55
N GLN A 128 -3.66 14.54 21.56
CA GLN A 128 -4.38 15.81 21.73
C GLN A 128 -4.09 16.80 20.58
N TYR A 129 -2.85 16.88 20.09
CA TYR A 129 -2.50 17.76 18.99
C TYR A 129 -3.15 17.31 17.68
N ILE A 130 -3.16 16.01 17.43
CA ILE A 130 -3.81 15.42 16.24
C ILE A 130 -5.32 15.64 16.30
N LYS A 131 -5.93 15.42 17.47
CA LYS A 131 -7.36 15.70 17.71
C LYS A 131 -7.69 17.16 17.41
N ASN A 132 -6.95 18.09 17.99
CA ASN A 132 -7.12 19.52 17.75
C ASN A 132 -6.98 19.88 16.26
N SER A 133 -6.00 19.29 15.55
CA SER A 133 -5.79 19.53 14.13
C SER A 133 -6.90 18.99 13.22
N LEU A 134 -7.65 17.98 13.66
CA LEU A 134 -8.76 17.41 12.89
C LEU A 134 -10.08 18.14 13.18
N GLU A 135 -10.26 18.61 14.42
CA GLU A 135 -11.44 19.37 14.86
C GLU A 135 -11.40 20.84 14.42
N THR A 136 -10.22 21.47 14.39
CA THR A 136 -10.09 22.87 13.99
C THR A 136 -9.95 23.02 12.48
N ASP A 137 -10.69 23.96 11.88
CA ASP A 137 -10.60 24.28 10.44
C ASP A 137 -9.36 25.12 10.08
N TYR A 138 -8.50 25.43 11.06
CA TYR A 138 -7.32 26.26 10.86
C TYR A 138 -6.19 25.44 10.24
N SER A 139 -6.20 25.35 8.91
CA SER A 139 -5.06 24.81 8.18
C SER A 139 -3.87 25.77 8.34
N ASN A 140 -2.77 25.31 8.93
CA ASN A 140 -1.48 26.04 8.94
C ASN A 140 -0.85 26.18 7.54
N ALA A 141 -1.63 26.08 6.47
CA ALA A 141 -1.17 25.97 5.09
C ALA A 141 -0.61 27.28 4.50
N LYS A 142 -0.54 28.38 5.26
CA LYS A 142 0.00 29.65 4.77
C LYS A 142 0.61 30.53 5.87
N LEU A 143 1.72 30.07 6.47
CA LEU A 143 2.59 30.89 7.31
C LEU A 143 4.07 30.74 6.88
N GLU A 144 4.33 30.89 5.59
CA GLU A 144 5.68 31.12 5.06
C GLU A 144 5.61 32.27 4.04
N ALA A 145 5.73 33.50 4.55
CA ALA A 145 6.13 34.68 3.80
C ALA A 145 6.61 35.74 4.80
N THR A 146 7.90 35.71 5.12
CA THR A 146 8.66 36.84 5.66
C THR A 146 9.96 36.90 4.88
#